data_AF-C6M8H7-F1
#
_entry.id   AF-C6M8H7-F1
#
_cell.length_a   1.000
_cell.length_b   1.000
_cell.length_c   1.000
_cell.angle_alpha   90.00
_cell.angle_beta   90.00
_cell.angle_gamma   90.00
#
_symmetry.space_group_name_H-M   'P 1'
#
loop_
_entity.id
_entity.type
_entity.pdbx_description
1 polymer ?
#
loop_
_entity_poly.entity_id
_entity_poly.type
_entity_poly.pdbx_seq_one_letter_code
_entity_poly.pdbx_strand_id
1 'polypeptide(L)'
;MSKWLNSKGFENHYQGVNIRLNGLFLTRLCYNPRPIGFDNLNEKGKEMSLFITDECINCDVCEPECPNDAISQGEEIYEINPNLCTQCVGHYDEPQCQQVCPVDCILIDEEHPETHEELMAKYEKIIQFK
;
A
#
# COMPACT_ATOMS: atom_id res chain seq x y z
N MET A 1 0.98 -58.52 9.69
CA MET A 1 -0.48 -58.46 9.96
C MET A 1 -0.62 -57.96 11.39
N SER A 2 -1.24 -56.82 11.72
CA SER A 2 -2.54 -56.35 11.25
C SER A 2 -2.68 -54.83 11.43
N LYS A 3 -3.40 -54.19 10.50
CA LYS A 3 -3.81 -52.77 10.52
C LYS A 3 -4.87 -52.50 11.59
N TRP A 4 -4.86 -51.30 12.20
CA TRP A 4 -6.02 -50.56 12.75
C TRP A 4 -5.56 -49.08 12.93
N LEU A 5 -5.87 -48.18 11.98
CA LEU A 5 -7.01 -47.24 11.93
C LEU A 5 -6.85 -45.95 12.76
N ASN A 6 -6.63 -44.87 12.00
CA ASN A 6 -7.19 -43.50 12.08
C ASN A 6 -6.83 -42.47 13.18
N SER A 7 -6.61 -41.26 12.64
CA SER A 7 -6.91 -39.89 13.12
C SER A 7 -6.12 -39.26 14.28
N LYS A 8 -5.33 -38.25 13.89
CA LYS A 8 -5.17 -36.87 14.43
C LYS A 8 -5.03 -36.67 15.95
N GLY A 9 -4.00 -35.91 16.32
CA GLY A 9 -4.00 -35.06 17.52
C GLY A 9 -2.61 -34.84 18.10
N PHE A 10 -1.92 -33.78 17.67
CA PHE A 10 -0.66 -33.34 18.27
C PHE A 10 -0.90 -32.70 19.65
N GLU A 11 0.09 -32.89 20.52
CA GLU A 11 0.05 -32.86 21.98
C GLU A 11 -0.03 -31.46 22.60
N ASN A 12 -0.87 -31.30 23.63
CA ASN A 12 -0.88 -30.16 24.55
C ASN A 12 -0.13 -30.54 25.84
N HIS A 13 1.00 -29.90 26.13
CA HIS A 13 1.66 -29.99 27.43
C HIS A 13 1.25 -28.81 28.33
N TYR A 14 0.19 -28.99 29.12
CA TYR A 14 -0.17 -28.14 30.24
C TYR A 14 0.50 -28.67 31.51
N GLN A 15 1.31 -27.85 32.19
CA GLN A 15 1.60 -28.02 33.61
C GLN A 15 1.43 -26.67 34.30
N GLY A 16 0.29 -26.51 34.98
CA GLY A 16 -0.04 -25.33 35.77
C GLY A 16 0.49 -25.43 37.20
N VAL A 17 0.85 -24.28 37.77
CA VAL A 17 0.91 -24.05 39.22
C VAL A 17 0.32 -22.67 39.51
N ASN A 18 -0.75 -22.66 40.30
CA ASN A 18 -1.45 -21.46 40.78
C ASN A 18 -0.72 -20.90 42.01
N ILE A 19 -0.45 -19.59 42.04
CA ILE A 19 -0.04 -18.89 43.27
C ILE A 19 -0.86 -17.61 43.41
N ARG A 20 -1.75 -17.57 44.41
CA ARG A 20 -2.43 -16.36 44.89
C ARG A 20 -1.53 -15.64 45.88
N LEU A 21 -1.18 -14.37 45.67
CA LEU A 21 -0.69 -13.50 46.74
C LEU A 21 -1.17 -12.04 46.58
N ASN A 22 -2.01 -11.64 47.54
CA ASN A 22 -2.23 -10.35 48.20
C ASN A 22 -1.59 -9.05 47.63
N GLY A 23 -2.45 -8.11 47.22
CA GLY A 23 -2.42 -6.68 47.61
C GLY A 23 -1.13 -5.83 47.44
N LEU A 24 -1.25 -4.79 46.60
CA LEU A 24 -0.34 -3.65 46.35
C LEU A 24 1.00 -3.98 45.66
N PHE A 25 1.20 -3.43 44.46
CA PHE A 25 2.15 -2.33 44.19
C PHE A 25 1.99 -1.84 42.75
N LEU A 26 1.80 -0.53 42.63
CA LEU A 26 1.74 0.23 41.39
C LEU A 26 3.11 0.22 40.68
N THR A 27 3.18 -0.26 39.45
CA THR A 27 4.06 0.31 38.41
C THR A 27 3.49 0.02 37.02
N ARG A 28 2.79 1.02 36.47
CA ARG A 28 2.89 1.45 35.06
C ARG A 28 2.91 0.34 33.98
N LEU A 29 1.76 -0.27 33.72
CA LEU A 29 1.49 -0.80 32.37
C LEU A 29 0.95 0.33 31.49
N CYS A 30 1.84 1.23 31.07
CA CYS A 30 1.71 1.84 29.73
C CYS A 30 2.21 0.80 28.71
N TYR A 31 1.62 -0.39 28.70
CA TYR A 31 1.64 -1.24 27.52
C TYR A 31 0.25 -1.10 26.95
N ASN A 32 0.15 -0.26 25.94
CA ASN A 32 -0.98 -0.26 25.02
C ASN A 32 -0.61 -1.38 24.02
N PRO A 33 -1.03 -2.65 24.23
CA PRO A 33 -0.84 -3.64 23.19
C PRO A 33 -1.66 -3.15 22.00
N ARG A 34 -0.98 -2.67 20.95
CA ARG A 34 -1.63 -2.49 19.65
C ARG A 34 -2.34 -3.82 19.37
N PRO A 35 -3.68 -3.84 19.25
CA PRO A 35 -4.37 -5.07 18.96
C PRO A 35 -3.81 -5.60 17.65
N ILE A 36 -3.33 -6.85 17.70
CA ILE A 36 -2.89 -7.62 16.55
C ILE A 36 -4.15 -7.78 15.70
N GLY A 37 -4.27 -6.90 14.70
CA GLY A 37 -5.31 -6.93 13.71
C GLY A 37 -5.21 -8.26 12.98
N PHE A 38 -6.23 -9.07 13.20
CA PHE A 38 -6.62 -10.22 12.39
C PHE A 38 -6.39 -9.92 10.90
N ASP A 39 -5.65 -10.80 10.22
CA ASP A 39 -5.38 -10.70 8.78
C ASP A 39 -6.69 -10.66 7.97
N ASN A 40 -7.14 -9.46 7.60
CA ASN A 40 -8.07 -9.30 6.49
C ASN A 40 -7.24 -9.31 5.20
N LEU A 41 -6.98 -10.50 4.68
CA LEU A 41 -6.50 -10.73 3.31
C LEU A 41 -7.59 -10.38 2.27
N ASN A 42 -8.15 -9.16 2.34
CA ASN A 42 -9.09 -8.61 1.36
C ASN A 42 -9.22 -7.07 1.42
N GLU A 43 -8.27 -6.34 2.00
CA GLU A 43 -8.01 -4.94 1.64
C GLU A 43 -6.88 -4.92 0.61
N LYS A 44 -7.11 -5.56 -0.56
CA LYS A 44 -6.19 -5.42 -1.69
C LYS A 44 -6.07 -3.93 -1.99
N GLY A 45 -4.91 -3.35 -1.66
CA GLY A 45 -4.42 -2.12 -2.27
C GLY A 45 -4.58 -2.27 -3.77
N LYS A 46 -5.63 -1.63 -4.28
CA LYS A 46 -5.82 -1.39 -5.71
C LYS A 46 -4.84 -0.26 -5.98
N GLU A 47 -3.77 -0.55 -6.69
CA GLU A 47 -2.79 0.46 -7.09
C GLU A 47 -3.37 1.13 -8.33
N MET A 48 -3.93 2.33 -8.18
CA MET A 48 -4.74 2.98 -9.22
C MET A 48 -3.98 4.14 -9.85
N SER A 49 -4.29 4.48 -11.10
CA SER A 49 -3.68 5.66 -11.72
C SER A 49 -3.77 6.88 -10.80
N LEU A 50 -2.75 7.72 -10.80
CA LEU A 50 -2.82 8.98 -10.04
C LEU A 50 -3.57 10.04 -10.83
N PHE A 51 -4.22 10.96 -10.12
CA PHE A 51 -4.81 12.17 -10.69
C PHE A 51 -4.47 13.39 -9.83
N ILE A 52 -4.58 14.58 -10.43
CA ILE A 52 -4.29 15.86 -9.78
C ILE A 52 -5.62 16.55 -9.48
N THR A 53 -5.80 17.01 -8.24
CA THR A 53 -7.01 17.73 -7.82
C THR A 53 -6.95 19.22 -8.17
N ASP A 54 -8.06 19.91 -7.95
CA ASP A 54 -8.20 21.36 -8.08
C ASP A 54 -7.38 22.17 -7.05
N GLU A 55 -6.75 21.50 -6.09
CA GLU A 55 -5.81 22.11 -5.15
C GLU A 55 -4.42 22.39 -5.77
N CYS A 56 -4.19 21.99 -7.02
CA CYS A 56 -2.96 22.26 -7.74
C CYS A 56 -2.68 23.78 -7.86
N ILE A 57 -1.45 24.18 -7.52
CA ILE A 57 -1.01 25.58 -7.56
C ILE A 57 -0.18 25.94 -8.80
N ASN A 58 -0.11 25.08 -9.82
CA ASN A 58 0.70 25.26 -11.03
C ASN A 58 2.16 25.68 -10.74
N CYS A 59 2.89 24.85 -9.99
CA CYS A 59 4.27 25.12 -9.58
C CYS A 59 5.34 24.42 -10.44
N ASP A 60 4.94 23.67 -11.46
CA ASP A 60 5.77 23.04 -12.49
C ASP A 60 6.76 21.96 -12.02
N VAL A 61 6.81 21.65 -10.73
CA VAL A 61 7.82 20.73 -10.16
C VAL A 61 7.56 19.25 -10.48
N CYS A 62 6.31 18.85 -10.71
CA CYS A 62 5.96 17.43 -10.88
C CYS A 62 6.11 16.92 -12.32
N GLU A 63 6.01 17.81 -13.32
CA GLU A 63 6.15 17.48 -14.74
C GLU A 63 7.50 16.82 -15.09
N PRO A 64 8.67 17.40 -14.74
CA PRO A 64 9.97 16.81 -15.11
C PRO A 64 10.31 15.53 -14.32
N GLU A 65 9.60 15.26 -13.22
CA GLU A 65 9.86 14.11 -12.35
C GLU A 65 9.15 12.84 -12.84
N CYS A 66 8.21 12.95 -13.78
CA CYS A 66 7.50 11.80 -14.32
C CYS A 66 8.36 11.04 -15.34
N PRO A 67 8.78 9.78 -15.08
CA PRO A 67 9.64 9.03 -16.01
C PRO A 67 8.93 8.67 -17.33
N ASN A 68 7.59 8.70 -17.35
CA ASN A 68 6.77 8.37 -18.50
C ASN A 68 6.22 9.59 -19.24
N ASP A 69 6.58 10.81 -18.82
CA ASP A 69 6.01 12.06 -19.36
C ASP A 69 4.46 12.05 -19.31
N ALA A 70 3.89 11.50 -18.23
CA ALA A 70 2.45 11.35 -18.05
C ALA A 70 1.77 12.64 -17.56
N ILE A 71 2.54 13.60 -17.04
CA ILE A 71 2.04 14.86 -16.49
C ILE A 71 2.22 15.96 -17.54
N SER A 72 1.18 16.77 -17.74
CA SER A 72 1.22 17.93 -18.64
C SER A 72 0.37 19.08 -18.11
N GLN A 73 0.71 20.32 -18.50
CA GLN A 73 -0.10 21.49 -18.19
C GLN A 73 -1.46 21.43 -18.91
N GLY A 74 -2.55 21.38 -18.14
CA GLY A 74 -3.92 21.52 -18.63
C GLY A 74 -4.38 22.98 -18.71
N GLU A 75 -5.69 23.22 -18.84
CA GLU A 75 -6.24 24.58 -18.95
C GLU A 75 -6.15 25.36 -17.64
N GLU A 76 -6.42 24.71 -16.51
CA GLU A 76 -6.45 25.35 -15.19
C GLU A 76 -5.42 24.76 -14.21
N ILE A 77 -5.18 23.45 -14.30
CA ILE A 77 -4.28 22.70 -13.43
C ILE A 77 -3.41 21.76 -14.27
N TYR A 78 -2.40 21.18 -13.64
CA TYR A 78 -1.71 20.04 -14.22
C TYR A 78 -2.62 18.82 -14.30
N GLU A 79 -2.47 18.03 -15.36
CA GLU A 79 -3.26 16.83 -15.62
C GLU A 79 -2.35 15.61 -15.80
N ILE A 80 -2.81 14.44 -15.33
CA ILE A 80 -2.13 13.15 -15.52
C ILE A 80 -2.86 12.35 -16.59
N ASN A 81 -2.13 11.88 -17.60
CA ASN A 81 -2.63 10.91 -18.57
C ASN A 81 -2.62 9.50 -17.96
N PRO A 82 -3.79 8.88 -17.69
CA PRO A 82 -3.85 7.57 -17.05
C PRO A 82 -3.25 6.44 -17.90
N ASN A 83 -3.16 6.63 -19.22
CA ASN A 83 -2.54 5.65 -20.12
C ASN A 83 -1.01 5.59 -19.98
N LEU A 84 -0.39 6.63 -19.42
CA LEU A 84 1.06 6.73 -19.22
C LEU A 84 1.46 6.62 -17.75
N CYS A 85 0.54 6.89 -16.82
CA CYS A 85 0.80 6.77 -15.40
C CYS A 85 0.94 5.29 -14.99
N THR A 86 2.11 4.93 -14.46
CA THR A 86 2.38 3.59 -13.90
C THR A 86 2.55 3.64 -12.38
N GLN A 87 2.19 4.74 -11.72
CA GLN A 87 2.56 5.00 -10.32
C GLN A 87 4.07 4.85 -10.04
N CYS A 88 4.88 5.13 -11.06
CA CYS A 88 6.33 4.88 -11.06
C CYS A 88 6.75 3.41 -10.92
N VAL A 89 5.81 2.44 -10.92
CA VAL A 89 6.13 1.02 -11.00
C VAL A 89 7.02 0.76 -12.21
N GLY A 90 8.11 0.01 -11.99
CA GLY A 90 9.16 -0.27 -12.96
C GLY A 90 10.33 0.72 -12.94
N HIS A 91 10.16 1.91 -12.34
CA HIS A 91 11.21 2.92 -12.21
C HIS A 91 11.63 3.18 -10.76
N TYR A 92 10.65 3.31 -9.86
CA TYR A 92 10.85 3.68 -8.46
C TYR A 92 9.87 2.92 -7.56
N ASP A 93 10.18 2.83 -6.26
CA ASP A 93 9.32 2.18 -5.27
C ASP A 93 8.11 3.04 -4.86
N GLU A 94 8.22 4.36 -5.03
CA GLU A 94 7.18 5.34 -4.67
C GLU A 94 6.95 6.35 -5.82
N PRO A 95 5.74 6.94 -5.94
CA PRO A 95 5.46 7.93 -6.98
C PRO A 95 6.24 9.23 -6.79
N GLN A 96 7.14 9.54 -7.74
CA GLN A 96 8.01 10.72 -7.64
C GLN A 96 7.24 12.04 -7.62
N CYS A 97 6.18 12.15 -8.41
CA CYS A 97 5.32 13.33 -8.44
C CYS A 97 4.69 13.67 -7.07
N GLN A 98 4.35 12.67 -6.25
CA GLN A 98 3.82 12.89 -4.90
C GLN A 98 4.91 13.39 -3.95
N GLN A 99 6.16 12.92 -4.10
CA GLN A 99 7.28 13.33 -3.24
C GLN A 99 7.67 14.81 -3.42
N VAL A 100 7.38 15.39 -4.58
CA VAL A 100 7.75 16.78 -4.91
C VAL A 100 6.58 17.77 -4.81
N CYS A 101 5.35 17.28 -4.67
CA CYS A 101 4.17 18.16 -4.63
C CYS A 101 4.14 18.96 -3.31
N PRO A 102 4.18 20.30 -3.33
CA PRO A 102 4.22 21.10 -2.11
C PRO A 102 2.86 21.21 -1.38
N VAL A 103 1.77 20.76 -2.02
CA VAL A 103 0.39 20.87 -1.52
C VAL A 103 -0.32 19.52 -1.44
N ASP A 104 0.38 18.40 -1.66
CA ASP A 104 -0.14 17.03 -1.57
C ASP A 104 -1.43 16.78 -2.40
N CYS A 105 -1.58 17.46 -3.54
CA CYS A 105 -2.80 17.43 -4.36
C CYS A 105 -2.83 16.30 -5.41
N ILE A 106 -1.98 15.28 -5.29
CA ILE A 106 -1.88 14.15 -6.24
C ILE A 106 -2.38 12.89 -5.56
N LEU A 107 -3.58 12.44 -5.92
CA LEU A 107 -4.31 11.38 -5.25
C LEU A 107 -4.48 10.15 -6.15
N ILE A 108 -4.90 9.04 -5.53
CA ILE A 108 -5.18 7.79 -6.24
C ILE A 108 -6.58 7.85 -6.85
N ASP A 109 -6.72 7.53 -8.14
CA ASP A 109 -7.98 7.52 -8.87
C ASP A 109 -8.77 6.23 -8.62
N GLU A 110 -9.81 6.32 -7.80
CA GLU A 110 -10.69 5.18 -7.48
C GLU A 110 -11.56 4.70 -8.66
N GLU A 111 -11.74 5.53 -9.69
CA GLU A 111 -12.55 5.20 -10.87
C GLU A 111 -11.78 4.34 -11.88
N HIS A 112 -10.45 4.43 -11.90
CA HIS A 112 -9.56 3.69 -12.80
C HIS A 112 -8.60 2.76 -12.03
N PRO A 113 -9.14 1.70 -11.44
CA PRO A 113 -8.35 0.81 -10.63
C PRO A 113 -7.44 -0.08 -11.46
N GLU A 114 -6.18 -0.17 -11.05
CA GLU A 114 -5.19 -1.06 -11.63
C GLU A 114 -4.55 -1.93 -10.54
N THR A 115 -3.89 -2.99 -10.96
CA THR A 115 -3.09 -3.86 -10.11
C THR A 115 -1.62 -3.66 -10.44
N HIS A 116 -0.74 -4.03 -9.51
CA HIS A 116 0.70 -3.98 -9.74
C HIS A 116 1.13 -4.68 -11.04
N GLU A 117 0.54 -5.84 -11.36
CA GLU A 117 0.82 -6.58 -12.60
C GLU A 117 0.38 -5.80 -13.85
N GLU A 118 -0.76 -5.12 -13.80
CA GLU A 118 -1.25 -4.28 -14.90
C GLU A 118 -0.37 -3.04 -15.10
N LEU A 119 0.09 -2.41 -14.02
CA LEU A 119 1.02 -1.28 -14.06
C LEU A 119 2.37 -1.69 -14.63
N MET A 120 2.89 -2.85 -14.23
CA MET A 120 4.12 -3.41 -14.78
C MET A 120 3.97 -3.71 -16.28
N ALA A 121 2.85 -4.33 -16.68
CA ALA A 121 2.57 -4.58 -18.09
C ALA A 121 2.41 -3.27 -18.90
N LYS A 122 1.88 -2.20 -18.29
CA LYS A 122 1.81 -0.86 -18.88
C LYS A 122 3.21 -0.27 -19.05
N TYR A 123 4.05 -0.34 -18.02
CA TYR A 123 5.45 0.08 -18.06
C TYR A 123 6.22 -0.61 -19.20
N GLU A 124 6.13 -1.94 -19.30
CA GLU A 124 6.79 -2.71 -20.37
C GLU A 124 6.37 -2.23 -21.76
N LYS A 125 5.08 -1.96 -21.95
CA LYS A 125 4.57 -1.40 -23.22
C LYS A 125 5.14 -0.02 -23.49
N ILE A 126 5.14 0.88 -22.50
CA ILE A 126 5.66 2.24 -22.67
C ILE A 126 7.14 2.19 -23.08
N ILE A 127 7.98 1.46 -22.33
CA ILE A 127 9.42 1.37 -22.61
C ILE A 127 9.72 0.70 -23.96
N GLN A 128 8.90 -0.25 -24.39
CA GLN A 128 9.08 -0.88 -25.71
C GLN A 128 8.88 0.12 -26.87
N PHE A 129 8.06 1.15 -26.69
CA PHE A 129 7.67 2.10 -27.74
C PHE A 129 8.21 3.53 -27.51
N LYS A 130 9.01 3.76 -26.47
CA LYS A 130 9.67 5.04 -26.15
C LYS A 130 11.05 5.12 -26.78
#